data_AF-T1B6J6-F1
#
_entry.id   AF-T1B6J6-F1
#
_cell.length_a   1.000
_cell.length_b   1.000
_cell.length_c   1.000
_cell.angle_alpha   90.00
_cell.angle_beta   90.00
_cell.angle_gamma   90.00
#
_symmetry.space_group_name_H-M   'P 1'
#
loop_
_entity.id
_entity.type
_entity.pdbx_description
1 polymer ?
#
loop_
_entity_poly.entity_id
_entity_poly.type
_entity_poly.pdbx_seq_one_letter_code
_entity_poly.pdbx_strand_id
1 'polypeptide(L)'
;ALHGWREVIVYPGEFRVRHPHQDRGTGVITEQDETLIGEAWARGPVVLSWASISHDLAHPHDGFNVVVHEIAHKLDQLDGAMDGVPALPAGLSRHVW
;
A
#
# COMPACT_ATOMS: atom_id res chain seq x y z
N ALA A 1 7.70 14.69 -1.43
CA ALA A 1 6.63 13.75 -1.05
C ALA A 1 7.11 12.31 -1.19
N LEU A 2 7.43 11.81 -2.40
CA LEU A 2 7.79 10.40 -2.63
C LEU A 2 9.27 10.06 -2.38
N HIS A 3 9.73 10.32 -1.16
CA HIS A 3 11.07 9.96 -0.71
C HIS A 3 11.02 8.71 0.18
N GLY A 4 12.17 8.08 0.45
CA GLY A 4 12.26 6.93 1.36
C GLY A 4 12.05 5.55 0.71
N TRP A 5 11.78 5.49 -0.59
CA TRP A 5 11.74 4.28 -1.42
C TRP A 5 12.16 4.63 -2.85
N ARG A 6 12.59 3.64 -3.66
CA ARG A 6 13.16 3.90 -5.00
C ARG A 6 12.74 2.89 -6.08
N GLU A 7 11.95 1.89 -5.72
CA GLU A 7 11.71 0.72 -6.56
C GLU A 7 10.22 0.53 -6.79
N VAL A 8 9.86 0.25 -8.04
CA VAL A 8 8.53 -0.20 -8.45
C VAL A 8 8.70 -1.55 -9.13
N ILE A 9 7.99 -2.57 -8.66
CA ILE A 9 7.93 -3.89 -9.28
C ILE A 9 6.56 -4.04 -9.91
N VAL A 10 6.52 -4.43 -11.17
CA VAL A 10 5.27 -4.62 -11.90
C VAL A 10 5.17 -6.07 -12.36
N TYR A 11 4.18 -6.78 -11.86
CA TYR A 11 3.81 -8.12 -12.30
C TYR A 11 2.78 -8.06 -13.42
N PRO A 12 2.69 -9.07 -14.31
CA PRO A 12 1.70 -9.08 -15.39
C PRO A 12 0.24 -9.05 -14.90
N GLY A 13 -0.04 -9.57 -13.71
CA GLY A 13 -1.36 -9.63 -13.11
C GLY A 13 -1.28 -9.72 -11.59
N GLU A 14 -2.35 -10.22 -10.97
CA GLU A 14 -2.41 -10.46 -9.52
C GLU A 14 -1.28 -11.39 -9.08
N PHE A 15 -0.77 -11.18 -7.87
CA PHE A 15 0.32 -11.94 -7.30
C PHE A 15 -0.04 -12.47 -5.92
N ARG A 16 0.54 -13.61 -5.55
CA ARG A 16 0.31 -14.25 -4.26
C ARG A 16 1.42 -13.87 -3.29
N VAL A 17 1.03 -13.37 -2.13
CA VAL A 17 1.94 -13.09 -1.02
C VAL A 17 1.65 -14.01 0.15
N ARG A 18 2.66 -14.24 0.98
CA ARG A 18 2.56 -15.07 2.18
C ARG A 18 3.06 -14.26 3.36
N HIS A 19 2.14 -13.77 4.18
CA HIS A 19 2.46 -13.06 5.41
C HIS A 19 2.18 -13.96 6.62
N PRO A 20 3.15 -14.15 7.53
CA PRO A 20 2.88 -14.77 8.80
C PRO A 20 2.04 -13.80 9.65
N HIS A 21 0.82 -14.19 9.97
CA HIS A 21 -0.03 -13.46 10.91
C HIS A 21 0.12 -14.08 12.30
N GLN A 22 0.64 -13.30 13.25
CA GLN A 22 0.73 -13.72 14.65
C GLN A 22 -0.45 -13.17 15.44
N ASP A 23 -1.25 -14.07 16.01
CA ASP A 23 -2.30 -13.68 16.95
C ASP A 23 -1.68 -13.18 18.26
N ARG A 24 -1.97 -11.92 18.62
CA ARG A 24 -1.39 -11.27 19.82
C ARG A 24 -1.83 -11.90 21.14
N GLY A 25 -2.95 -12.63 21.18
CA GLY A 25 -3.49 -13.22 22.41
C GLY A 25 -2.98 -14.63 22.71
N THR A 26 -2.69 -15.41 21.67
CA THR A 26 -2.32 -16.83 21.76
C THR A 26 -0.89 -17.12 21.29
N GLY A 27 -0.28 -16.19 20.56
CA GLY A 27 1.06 -16.37 19.96
C GLY A 27 1.08 -17.30 18.75
N VAL A 28 -0.08 -17.82 18.31
CA VAL A 28 -0.21 -18.69 17.13
C VAL A 28 0.16 -17.91 15.87
N ILE A 29 1.06 -18.47 15.07
CA ILE A 29 1.40 -17.95 13.74
C ILE A 29 0.59 -18.73 12.70
N THR A 30 -0.23 -18.03 11.94
CA THR A 30 -0.94 -18.59 10.79
C THR A 30 -0.31 -18.04 9.52
N GLU A 31 -0.02 -18.92 8.56
CA GLU A 31 0.35 -18.50 7.21
C GLU A 31 -0.92 -18.46 6.36
N GLN A 32 -1.19 -17.31 5.75
CA GLN A 32 -2.26 -17.18 4.75
C GLN A 32 -1.64 -16.76 3.43
N ASP A 33 -2.12 -17.38 2.35
CA ASP A 33 -1.81 -16.93 1.00
C ASP A 33 -2.86 -15.91 0.60
N GLU A 34 -2.43 -14.66 0.43
CA GLU A 34 -3.29 -13.58 -0.05
C GLU A 34 -2.99 -13.29 -1.52
N THR A 35 -4.03 -13.06 -2.31
CA THR A 35 -3.90 -12.59 -3.68
C THR A 35 -4.04 -11.08 -3.68
N LEU A 36 -3.01 -10.38 -4.16
CA LEU A 36 -2.94 -8.93 -4.18
C LEU A 36 -2.78 -8.38 -5.59
N ILE A 37 -3.23 -7.14 -5.77
CA ILE A 37 -3.05 -6.32 -6.98
C ILE A 37 -2.07 -5.17 -6.77
N GLY A 38 -1.75 -4.86 -5.52
CA GLY A 38 -0.83 -3.82 -5.10
C GLY A 38 -0.28 -4.12 -3.71
N GLU A 39 0.94 -3.68 -3.42
CA GLU A 39 1.50 -3.69 -2.06
C GLU A 39 2.60 -2.62 -1.87
N ALA A 40 2.58 -1.93 -0.73
CA ALA A 40 3.54 -0.90 -0.37
C ALA A 40 4.38 -1.30 0.86
N TRP A 41 5.60 -1.80 0.64
CA TRP A 41 6.50 -2.23 1.73
C TRP A 41 7.21 -1.08 2.44
N ALA A 42 7.51 -1.22 3.73
CA ALA A 42 8.30 -0.22 4.44
C ALA A 42 9.69 -0.04 3.81
N ARG A 43 10.02 1.19 3.39
CA ARG A 43 11.28 1.57 2.71
C ARG A 43 11.53 0.96 1.31
N GLY A 44 10.51 0.31 0.73
CA GLY A 44 10.49 -0.16 -0.68
C GLY A 44 10.20 -1.65 -0.81
N PRO A 45 9.80 -2.15 -2.00
CA PRO A 45 9.33 -1.45 -3.19
C PRO A 45 7.84 -1.05 -3.09
N VAL A 46 7.28 -0.48 -4.17
CA VAL A 46 5.85 -0.56 -4.49
C VAL A 46 5.67 -1.71 -5.49
N VAL A 47 4.82 -2.67 -5.19
CA VAL A 47 4.51 -3.81 -6.06
C VAL A 47 3.14 -3.59 -6.68
N LEU A 48 2.99 -3.82 -7.98
CA LEU A 48 1.75 -3.54 -8.73
C LEU A 48 1.44 -4.63 -9.76
N SER A 49 0.15 -4.83 -10.03
CA SER A 49 -0.38 -5.61 -11.14
C SER A 49 -0.56 -4.74 -12.39
N TRP A 50 0.08 -5.10 -13.50
CA TRP A 50 -0.10 -4.46 -14.80
C TRP A 50 -1.53 -4.58 -15.32
N ALA A 51 -2.17 -5.73 -15.10
CA ALA A 51 -3.58 -5.94 -15.46
C ALA A 51 -4.49 -4.92 -14.76
N SER A 52 -4.24 -4.67 -13.47
CA SER A 52 -4.98 -3.69 -12.67
C SER A 52 -4.69 -2.26 -13.13
N ILE A 53 -3.42 -1.91 -13.34
CA ILE A 53 -3.05 -0.59 -13.91
C ILE A 53 -3.74 -0.35 -15.26
N SER A 54 -3.74 -1.35 -16.14
CA SER A 54 -4.36 -1.26 -17.46
C SER A 54 -5.87 -1.08 -17.36
N HIS A 55 -6.51 -1.77 -16.41
CA HIS A 55 -7.94 -1.64 -16.14
C HIS A 55 -8.29 -0.24 -15.62
N ASP A 56 -7.53 0.27 -14.65
CA ASP A 56 -7.73 1.61 -14.05
C ASP A 56 -7.56 2.72 -15.09
N LEU A 57 -6.59 2.58 -16.01
CA LEU A 57 -6.39 3.53 -17.12
C LEU A 57 -7.53 3.48 -18.14
N ALA A 58 -8.12 2.32 -18.39
CA ALA A 58 -9.27 2.17 -19.27
C ALA A 58 -10.57 2.72 -18.65
N HIS A 59 -10.67 2.73 -17.31
CA HIS A 59 -11.85 3.16 -16.57
C HIS A 59 -11.50 4.21 -15.49
N PRO A 60 -11.03 5.41 -15.89
CA PRO A 60 -10.47 6.40 -14.96
C PRO A 60 -11.49 7.01 -13.98
N HIS A 61 -12.78 6.70 -14.12
CA HIS A 61 -13.87 7.25 -13.31
C HIS A 61 -14.53 6.22 -12.38
N ASP A 62 -14.01 4.99 -12.32
CA ASP A 62 -14.56 3.92 -11.47
C ASP A 62 -14.25 4.10 -9.98
N GLY A 63 -13.46 5.13 -9.64
CA GLY A 63 -13.07 5.43 -8.27
C GLY A 63 -12.00 4.49 -7.71
N PHE A 64 -11.44 3.62 -8.56
CA PHE A 64 -10.37 2.69 -8.21
C PHE A 64 -9.08 3.07 -8.94
N ASN A 65 -7.97 3.12 -8.21
CA ASN A 65 -6.64 3.31 -8.79
C ASN A 65 -5.56 2.69 -7.88
N VAL A 66 -5.03 1.55 -8.29
CA VAL A 66 -4.07 0.78 -7.48
C VAL A 66 -2.78 1.56 -7.26
N VAL A 67 -2.33 2.35 -8.24
CA VAL A 67 -1.10 3.15 -8.12
C VAL A 67 -1.27 4.24 -7.07
N VAL A 68 -2.38 4.97 -7.11
CA VAL A 68 -2.69 6.01 -6.12
C VAL A 68 -2.87 5.41 -4.74
N HIS A 69 -3.52 4.25 -4.64
CA HIS A 69 -3.71 3.53 -3.38
C HIS A 69 -2.37 3.18 -2.70
N GLU A 70 -1.47 2.51 -3.41
CA GLU A 70 -0.18 2.13 -2.84
C GLU A 70 0.72 3.34 -2.54
N ILE A 71 0.63 4.38 -3.36
CA ILE A 71 1.35 5.64 -3.08
C ILE A 71 0.77 6.33 -1.84
N ALA A 72 -0.54 6.28 -1.60
CA ALA A 72 -1.15 6.82 -0.38
C ALA A 72 -0.58 6.11 0.86
N HIS A 73 -0.42 4.79 0.82
CA HIS A 73 0.27 4.04 1.88
C HIS A 73 1.72 4.48 2.09
N LYS A 74 2.46 4.83 1.02
CA LYS A 74 3.81 5.40 1.18
C LYS A 74 3.82 6.76 1.86
N LEU A 75 2.80 7.59 1.61
CA LEU A 75 2.67 8.91 2.23
C LEU A 75 2.28 8.80 3.70
N ASP A 76 1.37 7.88 4.02
CA ASP A 76 0.96 7.51 5.38
C ASP A 76 2.19 7.10 6.20
N GLN A 77 3.02 6.19 5.66
CA GLN A 77 4.23 5.69 6.31
C GLN A 77 5.33 6.73 6.58
N LEU A 78 5.26 7.95 6.05
CA LEU A 78 6.39 8.89 6.13
C LEU A 78 6.74 9.33 7.56
N ASP A 79 5.77 9.34 8.47
CA ASP A 79 6.00 9.64 9.88
C ASP A 79 6.26 8.40 10.75
N GLY A 80 6.25 7.22 10.11
CA GLY A 80 6.49 5.92 10.74
C GLY A 80 5.23 5.20 11.25
N ALA A 81 4.06 5.83 11.20
CA ALA A 81 2.79 5.18 11.47
C ALA A 81 2.11 4.72 10.16
N MET A 82 1.28 3.69 10.24
CA MET A 82 0.32 3.35 9.18
C MET A 82 -1.07 3.39 9.80
N ASP A 83 -1.60 4.60 9.93
CA ASP A 83 -2.87 4.85 10.62
C ASP A 83 -3.85 5.68 9.79
N GLY A 84 -3.56 5.86 8.49
CA GLY A 84 -4.36 6.64 7.56
C GLY A 84 -4.16 8.15 7.68
N VAL A 85 -3.11 8.59 8.39
CA VAL A 85 -2.76 10.00 8.56
C VAL A 85 -1.34 10.23 8.04
N PRO A 86 -1.18 10.79 6.83
CA PRO A 86 0.14 11.12 6.32
C PRO A 86 0.77 12.28 7.11
N ALA A 87 2.08 12.46 6.94
CA ALA A 87 2.80 13.59 7.53
C ALA A 87 2.14 14.94 7.16
N LEU A 88 1.48 15.56 8.14
CA LEU A 88 0.68 16.77 7.94
C LEU A 88 1.56 18.04 7.90
N PRO A 89 1.18 19.07 7.11
CA PRO A 89 1.83 20.38 7.16
C PRO A 89 1.74 21.04 8.54
N ALA A 90 2.72 21.89 8.86
CA ALA A 90 2.69 22.68 10.09
C ALA A 90 1.41 23.52 10.16
N GLY A 91 0.63 23.33 11.24
CA GLY A 91 -0.63 24.04 11.48
C GLY A 91 -1.91 23.27 11.13
N LEU A 92 -1.82 22.13 10.43
CA LEU A 92 -2.95 21.21 10.26
C LEU A 92 -2.94 20.17 11.38
N SER A 93 -4.00 20.15 12.20
CA SER A 93 -4.10 19.17 13.29
C SER A 93 -4.71 17.85 12.78
N ARG A 94 -4.35 16.75 13.42
CA ARG A 94 -4.93 15.42 13.13
C ARG A 94 -6.44 15.36 13.30
N HIS A 95 -7.05 16.21 14.14
CA HIS A 95 -8.50 16.24 14.31
C HIS A 95 -9.25 16.91 13.15
N VAL A 96 -8.56 17.74 12.37
CA VAL A 96 -9.13 18.39 11.17
C VAL A 96 -8.96 17.52 9.93
N TRP A 97 -7.95 16.64 9.94
CA TRP A 97 -7.78 15.55 8.99
C TRP A 97 -8.88 14.49 9.18
#